data_AF-A0A950Q909-F1
#
_entry.id   AF-A0A950Q909-F1
#
_cell.length_a   1.000
_cell.length_b   1.000
_cell.length_c   1.000
_cell.angle_alpha   90.00
_cell.angle_beta   90.00
_cell.angle_gamma   90.00
#
_symmetry.space_group_name_H-M   'P 1'
#
loop_
_entity.id
_entity.type
_entity.pdbx_description
1 polymer ?
#
loop_
_entity_poly.entity_id
_entity_poly.type
_entity_poly.pdbx_seq_one_letter_code
_entity_poly.pdbx_strand_id
1 'polypeptide(L)'
;FTTFYAVMIHANVSWDLGPFRTVLASPAFHRWHHTKAEEGQDKNFAGGLPLWDILFGTYYMPRRQPTVFGIDEPMPEGIVGQMLQPFRRKPQNDAAPAPVTALPLTATAP
;
A
#
# COMPACT_ATOMS: atom_id res chain seq x y z
N PHE A 1 21.65 -3.96 10.47
CA PHE A 1 20.74 -5.04 10.02
C PHE A 1 19.44 -4.47 9.45
N THR A 2 18.59 -3.81 10.25
CA THR A 2 17.28 -3.31 9.82
C THR A 2 17.32 -2.36 8.61
N THR A 3 18.24 -1.40 8.57
CA THR A 3 18.36 -0.44 7.45
C THR A 3 18.67 -1.13 6.13
N PHE A 4 19.61 -2.10 6.14
CA PHE A 4 19.96 -2.83 4.94
C PHE A 4 18.74 -3.59 4.39
N TYR A 5 18.01 -4.28 5.26
CA TYR A 5 16.82 -5.03 4.86
C TYR A 5 15.71 -4.10 4.35
N ALA A 6 15.46 -2.97 5.02
CA ALA A 6 14.50 -1.97 4.58
C ALA A 6 14.86 -1.39 3.21
N VAL A 7 16.13 -1.14 2.91
CA VAL A 7 16.56 -0.70 1.57
C VAL A 7 16.44 -1.84 0.55
N MET A 8 16.80 -3.07 0.94
CA MET A 8 16.75 -4.25 0.07
C MET A 8 15.34 -4.51 -0.47
N ILE A 9 14.30 -4.44 0.36
CA ILE A 9 12.91 -4.67 -0.09
C ILE A 9 12.40 -3.60 -1.07
N HIS A 10 13.08 -2.45 -1.18
CA HIS A 10 12.77 -1.41 -2.19
C HIS A 10 13.62 -1.54 -3.46
N ALA A 11 14.55 -2.50 -3.53
CA ALA A 11 15.40 -2.67 -4.70
C ALA A 11 14.59 -2.99 -5.96
N ASN A 12 15.02 -2.46 -7.11
CA ASN A 12 14.37 -2.71 -8.39
C ASN A 12 14.78 -4.06 -9.02
N VAL A 13 14.60 -5.14 -8.28
CA VAL A 13 14.88 -6.52 -8.70
C VAL A 13 13.63 -7.40 -8.53
N SER A 14 13.49 -8.43 -9.37
CA SER A 14 12.31 -9.30 -9.43
C SER A 14 12.31 -10.44 -8.40
N TRP A 15 13.13 -10.35 -7.35
CA TRP A 15 13.29 -11.42 -6.37
C TRP A 15 12.01 -11.65 -5.56
N ASP A 16 11.47 -12.87 -5.60
CA ASP A 16 10.31 -13.32 -4.82
C ASP A 16 10.70 -14.18 -3.60
N LEU A 17 11.97 -14.57 -3.51
CA LEU A 17 12.55 -15.46 -2.48
C LEU A 17 12.01 -16.89 -2.48
N GLY A 18 11.29 -17.31 -3.53
CA GLY A 18 10.89 -18.69 -3.75
C GLY A 18 10.17 -19.33 -2.55
N PRO A 19 10.71 -20.41 -1.94
CA PRO A 19 10.10 -21.04 -0.76
C PRO A 19 9.96 -20.11 0.45
N PHE A 20 10.77 -19.05 0.56
CA PHE A 20 10.77 -18.13 1.71
C PHE A 20 9.81 -16.95 1.56
N ARG A 21 9.06 -16.88 0.46
CA ARG A 21 8.18 -15.76 0.09
C ARG A 21 7.08 -15.42 1.11
N THR A 22 6.77 -16.34 2.01
CA THR A 22 5.74 -16.20 3.05
C THR A 22 6.33 -15.86 4.42
N VAL A 23 7.66 -15.92 4.57
CA VAL A 23 8.36 -15.68 5.84
C VAL A 23 9.18 -14.38 5.77
N LEU A 24 9.80 -14.09 4.63
CA LEU A 24 10.60 -12.88 4.43
C LEU A 24 9.97 -12.00 3.35
N ALA A 25 9.75 -10.73 3.66
CA ALA A 25 9.36 -9.74 2.67
C ALA A 25 10.45 -9.63 1.60
N SER A 26 10.04 -9.77 0.35
CA SER A 26 10.90 -9.70 -0.82
C SER A 26 10.71 -8.38 -1.55
N PRO A 27 11.64 -7.99 -2.43
CA PRO A 27 11.43 -6.86 -3.32
C PRO A 27 10.15 -6.98 -4.15
N ALA A 28 9.79 -8.19 -4.61
CA ALA A 28 8.54 -8.40 -5.34
C ALA A 28 7.29 -8.20 -4.45
N PHE A 29 7.31 -8.69 -3.21
CA PHE A 29 6.22 -8.53 -2.24
C PHE A 29 5.99 -7.05 -1.89
N HIS A 30 7.05 -6.33 -1.54
CA HIS A 30 6.96 -4.94 -1.11
C HIS A 30 6.60 -3.99 -2.26
N ARG A 31 6.92 -4.35 -3.49
CA ARG A 31 6.53 -3.58 -4.67
C ARG A 31 5.02 -3.55 -4.88
N TRP A 32 4.32 -4.63 -4.52
CA TRP A 32 2.86 -4.68 -4.54
C TRP A 32 2.23 -3.74 -3.52
N HIS A 33 2.84 -3.54 -2.36
CA HIS A 33 2.39 -2.55 -1.37
C HIS A 33 2.43 -1.11 -1.94
N HIS A 34 3.41 -0.80 -2.80
CA HIS A 34 3.57 0.53 -3.42
C HIS A 34 2.75 0.72 -4.70
N THR A 35 1.98 -0.28 -5.14
CA THR A 35 1.20 -0.11 -6.37
C THR A 35 0.04 0.85 -6.15
N LYS A 36 -0.26 1.60 -7.21
CA LYS A 36 -1.48 2.42 -7.27
C LYS A 36 -2.67 1.67 -7.88
N ALA A 37 -2.43 0.49 -8.46
CA ALA A 37 -3.48 -0.31 -9.06
C ALA A 37 -4.45 -0.82 -7.99
N GLU A 38 -5.76 -0.78 -8.30
CA GLU A 38 -6.85 -1.19 -7.39
C GLU A 38 -6.63 -2.57 -6.77
N GLU A 39 -6.13 -3.52 -7.55
CA GLU A 39 -5.87 -4.90 -7.11
C GLU A 39 -4.87 -5.05 -5.96
N GLY A 40 -3.95 -4.09 -5.80
CA GLY A 40 -2.91 -4.12 -4.78
C GLY A 40 -3.15 -3.11 -3.66
N GLN A 41 -4.26 -2.36 -3.72
CA GLN A 41 -4.67 -1.50 -2.62
C GLN A 41 -4.97 -2.32 -1.38
N ASP A 42 -4.57 -1.81 -0.22
CA ASP A 42 -4.75 -2.45 1.09
C ASP A 42 -4.20 -3.88 1.16
N LYS A 43 -3.03 -4.11 0.55
CA LYS A 43 -2.28 -5.37 0.58
C LYS A 43 -0.85 -5.19 1.10
N ASN A 44 -0.29 -6.28 1.59
CA ASN A 44 1.13 -6.43 1.93
C ASN A 44 1.66 -5.39 2.93
N PHE A 45 1.01 -5.28 4.09
CA PHE A 45 1.34 -4.31 5.13
C PHE A 45 2.63 -4.63 5.90
N ALA A 46 3.03 -5.90 5.97
CA ALA A 46 4.18 -6.30 6.77
C ALA A 46 5.50 -5.91 6.09
N GLY A 47 6.27 -5.03 6.73
CA GLY A 47 7.61 -4.64 6.25
C GLY A 47 8.69 -5.72 6.37
N GLY A 48 8.39 -6.91 6.89
CA GLY A 48 9.39 -7.98 7.02
C GLY A 48 8.88 -9.41 7.12
N LEU A 49 7.75 -9.64 7.79
CA LEU A 49 7.15 -10.97 7.92
C LEU A 49 5.79 -11.01 7.20
N PRO A 50 5.73 -11.38 5.89
CA PRO A 50 4.48 -11.57 5.15
C PRO A 50 3.52 -12.56 5.80
N LEU A 51 3.99 -13.37 6.75
CA LEU A 51 3.15 -14.22 7.58
C LEU A 51 1.98 -13.46 8.21
N TRP A 52 2.18 -12.21 8.64
CA TRP A 52 1.10 -11.40 9.20
C TRP A 52 0.03 -11.10 8.15
N ASP A 53 0.42 -10.75 6.93
CA ASP A 53 -0.53 -10.54 5.83
C ASP A 53 -1.29 -11.81 5.45
N ILE A 54 -0.67 -12.98 5.59
CA ILE A 54 -1.36 -14.26 5.37
C ILE A 54 -2.41 -14.49 6.48
N LEU A 55 -2.03 -14.26 7.74
CA LEU A 55 -2.91 -14.45 8.89
C LEU A 55 -4.12 -13.50 8.87
N PHE A 56 -3.94 -12.27 8.37
CA PHE A 56 -4.98 -11.24 8.32
C PHE A 56 -5.64 -11.09 6.94
N GLY A 57 -5.28 -11.91 5.95
CA GLY A 57 -5.95 -11.93 4.64
C GLY A 57 -5.58 -10.80 3.69
N THR A 58 -4.42 -10.15 3.89
CA THR A 58 -3.93 -9.01 3.11
C THR A 58 -2.75 -9.37 2.21
N TYR A 59 -2.34 -10.64 2.17
CA TYR A 59 -1.25 -11.13 1.31
C TYR A 59 -1.64 -11.13 -0.17
N TYR A 60 -0.83 -10.49 -0.99
CA TYR A 60 -1.02 -10.40 -2.44
C TYR A 60 0.31 -10.55 -3.20
N MET A 61 0.43 -11.61 -4.00
CA MET A 61 1.64 -11.83 -4.80
C MET A 61 1.36 -12.66 -6.07
N PRO A 62 0.67 -12.09 -7.07
CA PRO A 62 0.51 -12.74 -8.37
C PRO A 62 1.87 -12.90 -9.08
N ARG A 63 1.93 -13.74 -10.11
CA ARG A 63 3.17 -14.02 -10.87
C ARG A 63 3.73 -12.81 -11.65
N ARG A 64 2.92 -11.77 -11.86
CA ARG A 64 3.32 -10.56 -12.58
C ARG A 64 3.78 -9.46 -11.62
N GLN A 65 4.35 -8.40 -12.19
CA GLN A 65 4.76 -7.21 -11.45
C GLN A 65 3.71 -6.10 -11.62
N PRO A 66 3.54 -5.20 -10.62
CA PRO A 66 2.76 -3.99 -10.79
C PRO A 66 3.44 -3.05 -11.78
N THR A 67 2.64 -2.28 -12.53
CA THR A 67 3.12 -1.34 -13.58
C THR A 67 2.90 0.12 -13.22
N VAL A 68 2.11 0.39 -12.18
CA VAL A 68 1.77 1.74 -11.72
C VAL A 68 2.04 1.86 -10.22
N PHE A 69 2.56 3.01 -9.81
CA PHE A 69 3.08 3.26 -8.46
C PHE A 69 2.67 4.64 -7.94
N GLY A 70 2.76 4.80 -6.62
CA GLY A 70 2.54 6.07 -5.94
C GLY A 70 1.14 6.18 -5.36
N ILE A 71 0.72 7.42 -5.12
CA ILE A 71 -0.52 7.75 -4.42
C ILE A 71 -1.49 8.52 -5.33
N ASP A 72 -2.73 8.67 -4.90
CA ASP A 72 -3.75 9.46 -5.62
C ASP A 72 -3.58 10.96 -5.46
N GLU A 73 -2.94 11.39 -4.37
CA GLU A 73 -2.70 12.80 -4.11
C GLU A 73 -1.69 13.39 -5.10
N PRO A 74 -1.98 14.59 -5.64
CA PRO A 74 -1.04 15.30 -6.48
C PRO A 74 0.22 15.67 -5.67
N MET A 75 1.38 15.27 -6.19
CA MET A 75 2.68 15.54 -5.58
C MET A 75 3.47 16.53 -6.45
N PRO A 76 4.14 17.55 -5.86
CA PRO A 76 5.01 18.44 -6.63
C PRO A 76 6.14 17.67 -7.32
N GLU A 77 6.52 18.15 -8.50
CA GLU A 77 7.70 17.66 -9.20
C GLU A 77 8.98 18.16 -8.52
N GLY A 78 10.02 17.33 -8.60
CA GLY A 78 11.35 17.65 -8.08
C GLY A 78 11.47 17.57 -6.56
N ILE A 79 12.71 17.35 -6.10
CA ILE A 79 13.00 17.09 -4.69
C ILE A 79 12.63 18.28 -3.79
N VAL A 80 12.87 19.51 -4.23
CA VAL A 80 12.58 20.72 -3.44
C VAL A 80 11.09 20.87 -3.21
N GLY A 81 10.27 20.66 -4.26
CA GLY A 81 8.82 20.72 -4.16
C GLY A 81 8.26 19.68 -3.20
N GLN A 82 8.79 18.45 -3.25
CA GLN A 82 8.39 17.36 -2.35
C GLN A 82 8.81 17.63 -0.90
N MET A 83 10.02 18.17 -0.66
CA MET A 83 10.51 18.51 0.69
C MET A 83 9.72 19.64 1.34
N LEU A 84 9.21 20.59 0.54
CA LEU A 84 8.38 21.70 1.02
C LEU A 84 6.90 21.31 1.15
N GLN A 85 6.46 20.22 0.51
CA GLN A 85 5.05 19.81 0.49
C GLN A 85 4.43 19.77 1.88
N PRO A 86 5.02 19.10 2.90
CA PRO A 86 4.39 18.95 4.22
C PRO A 86 4.05 20.28 4.92
N PHE A 87 4.71 21.38 4.52
CA PHE A 87 4.48 22.73 5.06
C PHE A 87 3.46 23.54 4.25
N ARG A 88 3.00 23.03 3.10
CA ARG A 88 1.94 23.65 2.29
C ARG A 88 0.59 23.29 2.89
N ARG A 89 -0.19 24.31 3.28
CA ARG A 89 -1.57 24.11 3.76
C ARG A 89 -2.40 23.46 2.65
N LYS A 90 -3.04 22.32 2.94
CA LYS A 90 -4.16 21.84 2.11
C LYS A 90 -5.30 22.86 2.24
N PRO A 91 -5.94 23.31 1.15
CA PRO A 91 -7.21 24.01 1.25
C PRO A 91 -8.17 23.07 1.99
N GLN A 92 -8.67 23.51 3.13
CA GLN A 92 -9.72 22.78 3.83
C GLN A 92 -10.98 23.00 3.00
N ASN A 93 -11.46 21.98 2.30
CA ASN A 93 -12.82 22.02 1.76
C ASN A 93 -13.74 21.91 2.97
N ASP A 94 -14.30 23.03 3.41
CA ASP A 94 -15.32 23.11 4.48
C ASP A 94 -16.67 22.52 4.05
N ALA A 95 -16.70 21.73 2.96
CA ALA A 95 -17.87 20.96 2.60
C ALA A 95 -18.05 19.87 3.66
N ALA A 96 -19.08 20.03 4.49
CA ALA A 96 -19.51 19.03 5.44
C ALA A 96 -19.57 17.65 4.76
N PRO A 97 -19.12 16.58 5.43
CA PRO A 97 -19.28 15.23 4.88
C PRO A 97 -20.75 15.04 4.53
N ALA A 98 -21.02 14.56 3.31
CA ALA A 98 -22.37 14.24 2.89
C ALA A 98 -23.01 13.35 3.98
N PRO A 99 -24.28 13.59 4.36
CA PRO A 99 -24.92 12.82 5.41
C PRO A 99 -24.82 11.35 5.03
N VAL A 100 -24.21 10.57 5.94
CA VAL A 100 -24.22 9.11 5.83
C VAL A 100 -25.68 8.71 5.86
N THR A 101 -26.23 8.44 4.68
CA THR A 101 -27.58 7.90 4.57
C THR A 101 -27.50 6.53 5.20
N ALA A 102 -28.03 6.39 6.42
CA ALA A 102 -28.08 5.12 7.09
C ALA A 102 -28.76 4.12 6.16
N LEU A 103 -28.03 3.08 5.76
CA LEU A 103 -28.62 1.96 5.04
C LEU A 103 -29.76 1.43 5.92
N PRO A 104 -30.98 1.23 5.37
CA PRO A 104 -32.05 0.63 6.14
C PRO A 104 -31.59 -0.76 6.59
N LEU A 105 -31.57 -0.98 7.90
CA LEU A 105 -31.49 -2.31 8.50
C LEU A 105 -32.74 -3.07 8.08
N THR A 106 -32.72 -3.68 6.89
CA THR A 106 -33.68 -4.71 6.52
C THR A 106 -33.37 -5.94 7.35
N ALA A 107 -33.99 -6.00 8.52
CA ALA A 107 -34.18 -7.24 9.26
C ALA A 107 -34.94 -8.22 8.34
N THR A 108 -34.23 -9.23 7.86
CA THR A 108 -34.84 -10.41 7.23
C THR A 108 -34.45 -11.63 8.05
N ALA A 109 -35.36 -12.01 8.94
CA ALA A 109 -35.61 -13.35 9.43
C ALA A 109 -37.14 -13.41 9.66
N PRO A 110 -37.83 -14.51 9.34
CA PRO A 110 -37.52 -15.86 9.84
C PRO A 110 -36.96 -16.84 8.81
#